data_AF-A0A3A5A681-F1
#
_entry.id   AF-A0A3A5A681-F1
#
_cell.length_a   1.000
_cell.length_b   1.000
_cell.length_c   1.000
_cell.angle_alpha   90.00
_cell.angle_beta   90.00
_cell.angle_gamma   90.00
#
_symmetry.space_group_name_H-M   'P 1'
#
loop_
_entity.id
_entity.type
_entity.pdbx_description
1 polymer ?
#
loop_
_entity_poly.entity_id
_entity_poly.type
_entity_poly.pdbx_seq_one_letter_code
_entity_poly.pdbx_strand_id
1 'polypeptide(L)' 'MICPRCQGELFEVVKQGVVIDHCSGCKGIWLD' A
#
# COMPACT_ATOMS: atom_id res chain seq x y z
N MET A 1 6.16 -0.40 -5.58
CA MET A 1 5.09 -1.01 -6.41
C MET A 1 4.10 0.07 -6.83
N ILE A 2 3.33 -0.12 -7.91
CA ILE A 2 2.37 0.89 -8.41
C ILE A 2 0.96 0.49 -7.98
N CYS A 3 0.20 1.41 -7.38
CA CYS A 3 -1.17 1.17 -6.99
C CYS A 3 -2.05 0.98 -8.25
N PRO A 4 -2.78 -0.14 -8.39
CA PRO A 4 -3.59 -0.39 -9.58
C PRO A 4 -4.81 0.55 -9.68
N ARG A 5 -5.22 1.19 -8.57
CA ARG A 5 -6.37 2.09 -8.53
C ARG A 5 -6.06 3.50 -9.02
N CYS A 6 -4.94 4.08 -8.56
CA CYS A 6 -4.62 5.49 -8.83
C CYS A 6 -3.23 5.68 -9.46
N GLN A 7 -2.53 4.59 -9.78
CA GLN A 7 -1.18 4.58 -10.32
C GLN A 7 -0.14 5.31 -9.46
N GLY A 8 -0.48 5.55 -8.18
CA GLY A 8 0.43 6.16 -7.21
C GLY A 8 1.44 5.16 -6.65
N GLU A 9 2.43 5.68 -5.93
CA GLU A 9 3.41 4.85 -5.26
C GLU A 9 2.78 4.10 -4.07
N LEU A 10 3.13 2.82 -3.94
CA LEU A 10 2.86 1.98 -2.78
C LEU A 10 4.10 1.92 -1.91
N PHE A 11 3.90 2.04 -0.60
CA PHE A 11 4.95 1.92 0.41
C PHE A 11 4.58 0.82 1.38
N GLU A 12 5.57 -0.01 1.68
CA GLU A 12 5.44 -1.08 2.65
C GLU A 12 5.42 -0.50 4.07
N VAL A 13 4.46 -0.95 4.88
CA VAL A 13 4.37 -0.59 6.30
C VAL A 13 4.07 -1.83 7.13
N VAL A 14 4.70 -1.93 8.29
CA VAL A 14 4.44 -3.03 9.23
C VAL A 14 3.39 -2.60 10.24
N LYS A 15 2.25 -3.27 10.25
CA LYS A 15 1.15 -3.03 11.19
C LYS A 15 0.86 -4.29 11.98
N GLN A 16 1.05 -4.22 13.30
CA GLN A 16 0.83 -5.34 14.21
C GLN A 16 1.60 -6.62 13.82
N GLY A 17 2.80 -6.46 13.25
CA GLY A 17 3.63 -7.58 12.78
C GLY A 17 3.27 -8.11 11.38
N VAL A 18 2.28 -7.52 10.70
CA VAL A 18 1.91 -7.84 9.33
C VAL A 18 2.48 -6.80 8.39
N VAL A 19 3.12 -7.25 7.32
CA VAL A 19 3.60 -6.41 6.23
C VAL A 19 2.42 -6.07 5.33
N ILE A 20 2.14 -4.79 5.12
CA ILE A 20 1.07 -4.33 4.22
C ILE A 20 1.61 -3.23 3.31
N ASP A 21 1.10 -3.19 2.08
CA ASP A 21 1.36 -2.11 1.13
C ASP A 21 0.29 -1.03 1.26
N HIS A 22 0.72 0.19 1.55
CA HIS A 22 -0.15 1.35 1.68
C HIS A 22 0.06 2.34 0.54
N CYS A 23 -1.03 2.83 -0.06
CA CYS A 23 -1.00 3.89 -1.06
C CYS A 23 -1.32 5.26 -0.44
N SER A 24 -0.43 6.24 -0.56
CA SER A 24 -0.66 7.61 -0.05
C SER A 24 -1.67 8.40 -0.87
N GLY A 25 -1.82 8.07 -2.16
CA GLY A 25 -2.73 8.76 -3.07
C GLY A 25 -4.20 8.43 -2.79
N CYS A 26 -4.56 7.15 -2.90
CA CYS A 26 -5.95 6.70 -2.75
C CYS A 26 -6.27 6.11 -1.37
N LYS A 27 -5.30 6.07 -0.45
CA LYS A 27 -5.42 5.44 0.89
C LYS A 27 -5.80 3.95 0.82
N GLY A 28 -5.42 3.29 -0.28
CA GLY A 28 -5.62 1.86 -0.47
C GLY A 28 -4.64 1.07 0.39
N ILE A 29 -5.10 -0.05 0.94
CA ILE A 29 -4.27 -1.03 1.63
C ILE A 29 -4.30 -2.31 0.79
N TRP A 30 -3.12 -2.83 0.50
CA TRP A 30 -2.91 -4.05 -0.25
C TRP A 30 -2.10 -4.99 0.63
N LEU A 31 -2.49 -6.26 0.59
CA LEU A 31 -1.73 -7.36 1.15
C LEU A 31 -1.27 -8.15 -0.07
N ASP A 32 -0.01 -8.57 -0.09
CA ASP A 32 0.45 -9.59 -1.05
C ASP A 32 -0.35 -10.89 -0.86
#